data_AF-A0A7V9JMV5-F1
#
_entry.id   AF-A0A7V9JMV5-F1
#
_cell.length_a   1.000
_cell.length_b   1.000
_cell.length_c   1.000
_cell.angle_alpha   90.00
_cell.angle_beta   90.00
_cell.angle_gamma   90.00
#
_symmetry.space_group_name_H-M   'P 1'
#
loop_
_entity.id
_entity.type
_entity.pdbx_description
1 polymer ?
#
loop_
_entity_poly.entity_id
_entity_poly.type
_entity_poly.pdbx_seq_one_letter_code
_entity_poly.pdbx_strand_id
1 'polypeptide(L)'
;MIDREHRIPTLMPRSGGHSLTVAVRAHPDLAVLAKWDAMVAATPQSDVTQLSAWARLRSTVGYAPLYVLVSRGIDLVAGASRRPSAGRRTGIRLPSK
;
A
#
# COMPACT_ATOMS: atom_id res chain seq x y z
N MET A 1 -17.29 -0.31 10.30
CA MET A 1 -16.13 -1.16 10.63
C MET A 1 -16.01 -2.23 9.54
N ILE A 2 -15.23 -1.98 8.50
CA ILE A 2 -14.96 -2.95 7.43
C ILE A 2 -13.46 -2.85 7.14
N ASP A 3 -12.67 -3.66 7.86
CA ASP A 3 -11.33 -4.02 7.45
C ASP A 3 -11.48 -5.13 6.41
N ARG A 4 -11.33 -4.78 5.13
CA ARG A 4 -11.31 -5.76 4.03
C ARG A 4 -9.90 -5.85 3.52
N GLU A 5 -9.13 -6.74 4.14
CA GLU A 5 -7.83 -7.19 3.67
C GLU A 5 -8.01 -7.82 2.27
N HIS A 6 -7.78 -7.03 1.21
CA HIS A 6 -7.75 -7.53 -0.15
C HIS A 6 -6.40 -8.20 -0.38
N ARG A 7 -6.32 -9.50 -0.05
CA ARG A 7 -5.18 -10.34 -0.39
C ARG A 7 -5.16 -10.55 -1.91
N ILE A 8 -4.24 -9.88 -2.60
CA ILE A 8 -3.96 -10.14 -4.02
C ILE A 8 -3.35 -11.56 -4.13
N PRO A 9 -3.75 -12.38 -5.12
CA PRO A 9 -3.20 -13.72 -5.27
C PRO A 9 -1.68 -13.68 -5.43
N THR A 10 -1.01 -14.55 -4.67
CA THR A 10 0.43 -14.80 -4.73
C THR A 10 0.84 -15.07 -6.19
N LEU A 11 1.67 -14.20 -6.76
CA LEU A 11 2.32 -14.46 -8.03
C LEU A 11 3.33 -15.61 -7.78
N MET A 12 3.03 -16.81 -8.27
CA MET A 12 3.91 -17.97 -8.10
C MET A 12 5.29 -17.67 -8.72
N PRO A 13 6.39 -17.77 -7.94
CA PRO A 13 7.73 -17.54 -8.47
C PRO A 13 8.10 -18.67 -9.45
N ARG A 14 8.65 -18.31 -10.61
CA ARG A 14 9.37 -19.29 -11.45
C ARG A 14 10.54 -19.82 -10.60
N SER A 15 10.64 -21.14 -10.51
CA SER A 15 11.42 -21.88 -9.52
C SER A 15 12.84 -21.33 -9.29
N GLY A 16 13.13 -20.98 -8.03
CA GLY A 16 14.42 -20.49 -7.53
C GLY A 16 14.36 -19.16 -6.75
N GLY A 17 13.26 -18.40 -6.87
CA GLY A 17 13.14 -17.06 -6.28
C GLY A 17 12.49 -17.04 -4.89
N HIS A 18 13.03 -16.23 -3.97
CA HIS A 18 12.41 -15.95 -2.68
C HIS A 18 10.96 -15.47 -2.85
N SER A 19 10.03 -16.07 -2.09
CA SER A 19 8.61 -15.69 -2.15
C SER A 19 8.41 -14.22 -1.75
N LEU A 20 7.76 -13.45 -2.62
CA LEU A 20 7.35 -12.08 -2.35
C LEU A 20 5.90 -12.06 -1.85
N THR A 21 5.63 -11.20 -0.87
CA THR A 21 4.28 -10.93 -0.35
C THR A 21 3.91 -9.49 -0.64
N VAL A 22 2.71 -9.27 -1.19
CA VAL A 22 2.18 -7.92 -1.44
C VAL A 22 1.04 -7.65 -0.46
N ALA A 23 1.12 -6.53 0.25
CA ALA A 23 0.07 -6.06 1.15
C ALA A 23 -0.38 -4.65 0.76
N VAL A 24 -1.69 -4.41 0.80
CA VAL A 24 -2.26 -3.08 0.59
C VAL A 24 -2.86 -2.60 1.90
N ARG A 25 -2.36 -1.49 2.44
CA ARG A 25 -2.73 -0.98 3.78
C ARG A 25 -3.11 0.49 3.70
N ALA A 26 -4.30 0.82 4.19
CA ALA A 26 -4.71 2.22 4.40
C ALA A 26 -4.10 2.80 5.69
N HIS A 27 -3.91 1.94 6.69
CA HIS A 27 -3.41 2.30 8.02
C HIS A 27 -2.31 1.30 8.45
N PRO A 28 -1.10 1.36 7.86
CA PRO A 28 0.02 0.58 8.37
C PRO A 28 0.37 1.00 9.80
N ASP A 29 0.83 0.07 10.62
CA ASP A 29 1.34 0.39 11.95
C ASP A 29 2.65 1.21 11.87
N LEU A 30 3.08 1.76 13.01
CA LEU A 30 4.26 2.61 13.08
C LEU A 30 5.57 1.90 12.70
N ALA A 31 5.68 0.59 12.98
CA ALA A 31 6.87 -0.17 12.66
C ALA A 31 7.00 -0.37 11.14
N VAL A 32 5.88 -0.63 10.47
CA VAL A 32 5.79 -0.71 9.01
C VAL A 32 6.06 0.65 8.37
N LEU A 33 5.50 1.74 8.92
CA LEU A 33 5.79 3.09 8.42
C LEU A 33 7.26 3.49 8.59
N ALA A 34 7.92 3.11 9.68
CA ALA A 34 9.34 3.36 9.87
C ALA A 34 10.19 2.60 8.83
N LYS A 35 9.88 1.32 8.57
CA LYS A 35 10.54 0.54 7.50
C LYS A 35 10.31 1.15 6.12
N TRP A 36 9.10 1.64 5.86
CA TRP A 36 8.75 2.35 4.63
C TRP A 36 9.56 3.65 4.46
N ASP A 37 9.59 4.50 5.48
CA ASP A 37 10.32 5.78 5.43
C ASP A 37 11.83 5.56 5.26
N ALA A 38 12.39 4.55 5.94
CA ALA A 38 13.79 4.16 5.77
C ALA A 38 14.09 3.68 4.35
N MET A 39 13.21 2.86 3.76
CA MET A 39 13.34 2.42 2.36
C MET A 39 13.29 3.61 1.40
N VAL A 40 12.27 4.46 1.52
CA VAL A 40 12.11 5.63 0.64
C VAL A 40 13.35 6.51 0.72
N ALA A 41 13.81 6.83 1.93
CA ALA A 41 15.01 7.65 2.12
C ALA A 41 16.29 7.03 1.54
N ALA A 42 16.42 5.69 1.57
CA ALA A 42 17.58 4.99 1.04
C ALA A 42 17.52 4.71 -0.47
N THR A 43 16.36 4.87 -1.12
CA THR A 43 16.18 4.53 -2.55
C THR A 43 16.58 5.72 -3.42
N PRO A 44 17.57 5.58 -4.32
CA PRO A 44 17.92 6.64 -5.27
C PRO A 44 16.71 7.06 -6.11
N GLN A 45 16.59 8.36 -6.38
CA GLN A 45 15.49 8.95 -7.17
C GLN A 45 14.10 8.76 -6.54
N SER A 46 14.01 8.35 -5.28
CA SER A 46 12.77 8.45 -4.53
C SER A 46 12.37 9.92 -4.33
N ASP A 47 11.08 10.13 -4.08
CA ASP A 47 10.50 11.46 -3.98
C ASP A 47 9.95 11.69 -2.56
N VAL A 48 10.09 12.92 -2.05
CA VAL A 48 9.61 13.32 -0.72
C VAL A 48 8.12 13.02 -0.54
N THR A 49 7.34 13.03 -1.62
CA THR A 49 5.90 12.76 -1.60
C THR A 49 5.55 11.31 -1.26
N GLN A 50 6.54 10.41 -1.29
CA GLN A 50 6.41 9.03 -0.87
C GLN A 50 6.62 8.84 0.65
N LEU A 51 7.21 9.81 1.36
CA LEU A 51 7.39 9.69 2.82
C LEU A 51 6.04 9.71 3.56
N SER A 52 5.95 8.93 4.64
CA SER A 52 4.75 8.85 5.48
C SER A 52 4.40 10.21 6.11
N ALA A 53 5.41 11.04 6.42
CA ALA A 53 5.21 12.40 6.89
C ALA A 53 4.47 13.27 5.84
N TRP A 54 4.78 13.10 4.56
CA TRP A 54 4.08 13.82 3.49
C TRP A 54 2.63 13.35 3.34
N ALA A 55 2.40 12.03 3.47
CA ALA A 55 1.05 11.50 3.51
C ALA A 55 0.24 12.10 4.68
N ARG A 56 0.82 12.17 5.89
CA ARG A 56 0.20 12.81 7.06
C ARG A 56 -0.13 14.29 6.81
N LEU A 57 0.79 15.03 6.21
CA LEU A 57 0.55 16.43 5.85
C LEU A 57 -0.63 16.55 4.88
N ARG A 58 -0.66 15.75 3.82
CA ARG A 58 -1.77 15.79 2.84
C ARG A 58 -3.10 15.31 3.42
N SER A 59 -3.11 14.48 4.46
CA SER A 59 -4.34 14.11 5.16
C SER A 59 -5.07 15.31 5.76
N THR A 60 -4.36 16.40 6.08
CA THR A 60 -4.97 17.64 6.57
C THR A 60 -5.87 18.33 5.54
N VAL A 61 -5.68 18.01 4.25
CA VAL A 61 -6.49 18.51 3.12
C VAL A 61 -7.31 17.39 2.46
N GLY A 62 -7.62 16.31 3.20
CA GLY A 62 -8.53 15.25 2.76
C GLY A 62 -7.91 14.18 1.85
N TYR A 63 -6.59 14.11 1.76
CA TYR A 63 -5.92 12.99 1.12
C TYR A 63 -5.94 11.75 2.03
N ALA A 64 -6.46 10.63 1.53
CA ALA A 64 -6.33 9.34 2.21
C ALA A 64 -5.17 8.56 1.55
N PRO A 65 -4.10 8.19 2.26
CA PRO A 65 -3.04 7.38 1.67
C PRO A 65 -3.43 5.90 1.60
N LEU A 66 -2.94 5.23 0.56
CA LEU A 66 -2.95 3.77 0.43
C LEU A 66 -1.54 3.31 0.11
N TYR A 67 -1.00 2.44 0.95
CA TYR A 67 0.33 1.89 0.82
C TYR A 67 0.26 0.52 0.16
N VAL A 68 0.96 0.34 -0.95
CA VAL A 68 1.22 -0.96 -1.57
C VAL A 68 2.64 -1.35 -1.18
N LEU A 69 2.77 -2.42 -0.40
CA LEU A 69 4.01 -2.84 0.23
C LEU A 69 4.39 -4.22 -0.28
N VAL A 70 5.63 -4.38 -0.72
CA VAL A 70 6.18 -5.65 -1.19
C VAL A 70 7.26 -6.09 -0.23
N SER A 71 7.09 -7.28 0.34
CA SER A 71 8.02 -7.85 1.31
C SER A 71 8.60 -9.17 0.84
N ARG A 72 9.85 -9.43 1.21
CA ARG A 72 10.49 -10.74 1.16
C ARG A 72 10.68 -11.22 2.58
N GLY A 73 9.82 -12.12 3.06
CA GLY A 73 9.75 -12.44 4.48
C GLY A 73 9.40 -11.20 5.30
N ILE A 74 10.28 -10.82 6.24
CA ILE A 74 10.11 -9.64 7.12
C ILE A 74 10.69 -8.34 6.55
N ASP A 75 11.40 -8.44 5.43
CA ASP A 75 12.08 -7.32 4.78
C ASP A 75 11.15 -6.66 3.79
N LEU A 76 10.91 -5.36 3.97
CA LEU A 76 10.23 -4.56 2.96
C LEU A 76 11.24 -4.31 1.83
N VAL A 77 10.91 -4.68 0.60
CA VAL A 77 11.83 -4.62 -0.56
C VAL A 77 11.37 -3.67 -1.66
N ALA A 78 10.08 -3.33 -1.72
CA ALA A 78 9.57 -2.28 -2.59
C ALA A 78 8.21 -1.76 -2.10
N GLY A 79 7.72 -0.68 -2.71
CA GLY A 79 6.34 -0.26 -2.55
C GLY A 79 6.02 1.07 -3.22
N ALA A 80 4.77 1.51 -3.03
CA ALA A 80 4.30 2.81 -3.48
C ALA A 80 3.19 3.32 -2.55
N SER A 81 3.20 4.62 -2.26
CA SER A 81 2.08 5.32 -1.67
C SER A 81 1.27 6.03 -2.77
N ARG A 82 -0.05 5.88 -2.72
CA ARG A 82 -0.96 6.52 -3.66
C ARG A 82 -2.24 6.96 -2.98
N ARG A 83 -2.99 7.83 -3.65
CA ARG A 83 -4.40 8.06 -3.29
C ARG A 83 -5.19 6.84 -3.76
N PRO A 84 -6.14 6.32 -2.97
CA PRO A 84 -7.18 5.46 -3.50
C PRO A 84 -7.82 6.16 -4.69
N SER A 85 -7.97 5.45 -5.80
CA SER A 85 -8.90 5.89 -6.84
C SER A 85 -10.29 5.88 -6.22
N ALA A 86 -11.11 6.91 -6.48
CA ALA A 86 -12.54 6.80 -6.24
C ALA A 86 -13.00 5.57 -7.04
N GLY A 87 -13.36 4.49 -6.33
CA GLY A 87 -13.63 3.22 -6.97
C GLY A 87 -14.66 3.40 -8.08
N ARG A 88 -14.39 2.86 -9.27
CA ARG A 88 -15.43 2.58 -10.25
C ARG A 88 -16.47 1.74 -9.52
N ARG A 89 -17.66 2.29 -9.25
CA ARG A 89 -18.76 1.55 -8.62
C ARG A 89 -19.17 0.44 -9.60
N THR A 90 -18.52 -0.71 -9.54
CA THR A 90 -18.98 -1.91 -10.22
C THR A 90 -20.29 -2.35 -9.55
N GLY A 91 -21.40 -1.95 -10.16
CA GLY A 91 -22.74 -2.55 -10.09
C GLY A 91 -23.22 -3.02 -8.73
N ILE A 92 -23.91 -2.16 -7.98
CA ILE A 92 -25.00 -2.62 -7.12
C ILE A 92 -26.26 -2.47 -7.96
N ARG A 93 -26.81 -3.60 -8.44
CA ARG A 93 -28.16 -3.66 -8.99
C ARG A 93 -29.11 -3.33 -7.83
N LEU A 94 -29.81 -2.21 -7.92
CA LEU A 94 -30.92 -1.90 -7.02
C LEU A 94 -32.00 -2.96 -7.22
N PRO A 95 -32.62 -3.51 -6.15
CA PRO A 95 -33.74 -4.43 -6.31
C PRO A 95 -34.87 -3.71 -7.04
N SER A 96 -35.36 -4.34 -8.11
CA SER A 96 -36.64 -3.98 -8.72
C SER A 96 -37.75 -4.33 -7.74
N LYS A 97 -38.77 -3.46 -7.69
CA LYS A 97 -39.93 -3.46 -6.80
C LYS A 97 -40.54 -4.83 -6.55
#